data_AF-A0A1Y1Q4X5-F1
#
_entry.id   AF-A0A1Y1Q4X5-F1
#
_cell.length_a   1.000
_cell.length_b   1.000
_cell.length_c   1.000
_cell.angle_alpha   90.00
_cell.angle_beta   90.00
_cell.angle_gamma   90.00
#
_symmetry.space_group_name_H-M   'P 1'
#
loop_
_entity.id
_entity.type
_entity.pdbx_description
1 polymer ?
#
loop_
_entity_poly.entity_id
_entity_poly.type
_entity_poly.pdbx_seq_one_letter_code
_entity_poly.pdbx_strand_id
1 'polypeptide(L)' 'MELECYHKSLKQNASLEQSPTQTLTTQTNHFFASLYAYLRLETLKMSTKLNHFALKSKIYLTAIRSAFEELRRLKSPLFN' A
#
# COMPACT_ATOMS: atom_id res chain seq x y z
N MET A 1 1.91 -8.26 21.24
CA MET A 1 1.86 -6.92 20.61
C MET A 1 2.54 -6.93 19.23
N GLU A 2 3.78 -7.42 19.09
CA GLU A 2 4.45 -7.50 17.77
C GLU A 2 3.78 -8.49 16.79
N LEU A 3 3.38 -9.67 17.26
CA LEU A 3 2.69 -10.68 16.43
C LEU A 3 1.37 -10.16 15.84
N GLU A 4 0.63 -9.34 16.59
CA GLU A 4 -0.63 -8.77 16.13
C GLU A 4 -0.42 -7.71 15.05
N CYS A 5 0.61 -6.87 15.18
CA CYS A 5 1.01 -5.92 14.14
C CYS A 5 1.51 -6.63 12.87
N TYR A 6 2.25 -7.72 13.03
CA TYR A 6 2.68 -8.59 11.94
C TYR A 6 1.48 -9.13 11.15
N HIS A 7 0.54 -9.79 11.84
CA HIS A 7 -0.67 -10.33 11.21
C HIS A 7 -1.55 -9.24 10.60
N LYS A 8 -1.74 -8.10 11.27
CA LYS A 8 -2.50 -6.96 10.72
C LYS A 8 -1.87 -6.46 9.43
N SER A 9 -0.54 -6.34 9.37
CA SER A 9 0.09 -5.87 8.15
C SER A 9 0.00 -6.87 7.01
N LEU A 10 0.21 -8.15 7.28
CA LEU A 10 0.15 -9.18 6.24
C LEU A 10 -1.27 -9.31 5.66
N LYS A 11 -2.28 -9.28 6.52
CA LYS A 11 -3.70 -9.40 6.12
C LYS A 11 -4.22 -8.11 5.48
N GLN A 12 -3.98 -6.94 6.09
CA GLN A 12 -4.61 -5.67 5.70
C GLN A 12 -3.76 -4.80 4.77
N ASN A 13 -2.43 -4.90 4.80
CA ASN A 13 -1.56 -4.10 3.94
C ASN A 13 -1.01 -4.87 2.73
N ALA A 14 -0.91 -6.20 2.82
CA ALA A 14 -0.48 -7.05 1.71
C ALA A 14 -1.63 -7.89 1.11
N SER A 15 -2.87 -7.70 1.57
CA SER A 15 -4.09 -8.33 1.05
C SER A 15 -4.05 -9.85 0.97
N LEU A 16 -3.29 -10.52 1.85
CA LEU A 16 -3.08 -11.97 1.80
C LEU A 16 -4.40 -12.76 1.81
N GLU A 17 -5.39 -12.32 2.58
CA GLU A 17 -6.67 -13.02 2.77
C GLU A 17 -7.77 -12.56 1.80
N GLN A 18 -7.50 -11.57 0.95
CA GLN A 18 -8.50 -10.93 0.09
C GLN A 18 -8.41 -11.41 -1.36
N SER A 19 -7.81 -12.58 -1.61
CA SER A 19 -7.63 -13.07 -2.97
C SER A 19 -8.94 -13.57 -3.59
N PRO A 20 -9.38 -13.04 -4.75
CA PRO A 20 -10.53 -13.58 -5.49
C PRO A 20 -10.15 -14.75 -6.43
N THR A 21 -8.91 -15.27 -6.33
CA THR A 21 -8.34 -16.25 -7.26
C THR A 21 -8.94 -17.65 -7.10
N GLN A 22 -9.26 -18.30 -8.21
CA GLN A 22 -10.00 -19.57 -8.22
C GLN A 22 -9.16 -20.81 -8.58
N THR A 23 -7.93 -20.63 -9.08
CA THR A 23 -7.05 -21.76 -9.46
C THR A 23 -5.83 -21.84 -8.55
N LEU A 24 -5.28 -23.04 -8.37
CA LEU A 24 -4.09 -23.25 -7.54
C LEU A 24 -2.91 -22.35 -7.96
N THR A 25 -2.69 -22.20 -9.27
CA THR A 25 -1.63 -21.33 -9.81
C THR A 25 -1.87 -19.87 -9.44
N THR A 26 -3.09 -19.36 -9.61
CA THR A 26 -3.41 -17.95 -9.30
C THR A 26 -3.38 -17.68 -7.79
N GLN A 27 -3.81 -18.64 -6.96
CA GLN A 27 -3.72 -18.57 -5.50
C GLN A 27 -2.27 -18.55 -5.00
N THR A 28 -1.42 -19.43 -5.55
CA THR A 28 0.01 -19.48 -5.20
C THR A 28 0.72 -18.20 -5.59
N ASN A 29 0.41 -17.66 -6.78
CA ASN A 29 0.98 -16.38 -7.23
C ASN A 29 0.56 -15.22 -6.32
N HIS A 30 -0.72 -15.17 -5.90
CA HIS A 30 -1.20 -14.15 -4.95
C HIS A 30 -0.48 -14.25 -3.61
N PHE A 31 -0.35 -15.45 -3.05
CA PHE A 31 0.39 -15.68 -1.81
C PHE A 31 1.82 -15.16 -1.89
N PHE A 32 2.54 -15.51 -2.96
CA PHE A 32 3.91 -15.03 -3.19
C PHE A 32 3.98 -13.50 -3.32
N ALA A 33 3.07 -12.90 -4.09
CA ALA A 33 3.01 -11.45 -4.26
C ALA A 33 2.73 -10.73 -2.93
N SER A 34 1.80 -11.23 -2.12
CA SER A 34 1.52 -10.71 -0.78
C SER A 34 2.74 -10.80 0.15
N LEU A 35 3.47 -11.91 0.13
CA LEU A 35 4.69 -12.06 0.91
C LEU A 35 5.80 -11.08 0.44
N TYR A 36 5.98 -10.94 -0.88
CA TYR A 36 6.93 -10.00 -1.44
C TYR A 36 6.59 -8.55 -1.06
N ALA A 37 5.32 -8.16 -1.15
CA ALA A 37 4.86 -6.83 -0.75
C ALA A 37 5.13 -6.56 0.75
N TYR A 38 4.92 -7.56 1.60
CA TYR A 38 5.24 -7.47 3.02
C TYR A 38 6.74 -7.25 3.28
N LEU A 39 7.62 -8.02 2.62
CA LEU A 39 9.07 -7.84 2.74
C LEU A 39 9.51 -6.44 2.31
N ARG A 40 8.92 -5.90 1.25
CA ARG A 40 9.17 -4.52 0.82
C ARG A 40 8.75 -3.51 1.89
N LEU A 41 7.59 -3.69 2.51
CA LEU A 41 7.13 -2.83 3.60
C LEU A 41 8.07 -2.86 4.81
N GLU A 42 8.58 -4.02 5.19
CA GLU A 42 9.57 -4.15 6.28
C GLU A 42 10.89 -3.46 5.93
N THR A 43 11.38 -3.58 4.69
CA THR A 43 12.56 -2.84 4.23
C THR A 43 12.36 -1.33 4.30
N LEU A 44 11.18 -0.84 3.88
CA LEU A 44 10.81 0.58 3.97
C LEU A 44 10.68 1.06 5.42
N LYS A 45 10.13 0.23 6.31
CA LYS A 45 10.06 0.52 7.74
C LYS A 45 11.45 0.66 8.35
N MET A 46 12.38 -0.22 8.01
CA MET A 46 13.77 -0.13 8.47
C MET A 46 14.47 1.15 7.96
N SER A 47 14.30 1.50 6.69
CA SER A 47 14.94 2.68 6.11
C SER A 47 14.35 4.02 6.57
N THR A 48 13.03 4.06 6.79
CA THR A 48 12.32 5.31 7.14
C THR A 48 12.07 5.47 8.64
N LYS A 49 12.27 4.41 9.43
CA LYS A 49 11.86 4.31 10.85
C LYS A 49 10.36 4.54 11.07
N LEU A 50 9.53 4.44 10.03
CA LEU A 50 8.08 4.56 10.08
C LEU A 50 7.44 3.17 10.08
N ASN A 51 6.41 2.96 10.90
CA ASN A 51 5.61 1.73 10.81
C ASN A 51 4.77 1.70 9.52
N HIS A 52 4.20 0.54 9.18
CA HIS A 52 3.49 0.35 7.92
C HIS A 52 2.27 1.26 7.75
N PHE A 53 1.55 1.58 8.83
CA PHE A 53 0.43 2.52 8.77
C PHE A 53 0.89 3.94 8.47
N ALA A 54 1.94 4.40 9.16
CA ALA A 54 2.54 5.71 8.92
C ALA A 54 3.07 5.82 7.49
N LEU A 55 3.68 4.76 6.96
CA LEU A 55 4.13 4.70 5.58
C LEU A 55 2.95 4.82 4.59
N LYS A 56 1.89 4.04 4.81
CA LYS A 56 0.65 4.09 4.00
C LYS A 56 0.03 5.49 4.01
N SER A 57 -0.12 6.10 5.18
CA SER A 57 -0.64 7.46 5.33
C SER A 57 0.23 8.50 4.62
N LYS A 58 1.56 8.40 4.73
CA LYS A 58 2.50 9.32 4.06
C LYS A 58 2.38 9.25 2.54
N ILE A 59 2.36 8.03 1.98
CA ILE A 59 2.20 7.82 0.53
C ILE A 59 0.85 8.36 0.07
N TYR A 60 -0.23 8.01 0.78
CA TYR A 60 -1.59 8.42 0.43
C TYR A 60 -1.76 9.94 0.45
N LEU A 61 -1.27 10.62 1.50
CA LEU A 61 -1.33 12.07 1.60
C LEU A 61 -0.53 12.77 0.50
N THR A 62 0.64 12.22 0.15
CA THR A 62 1.47 12.73 -0.95
C THR A 62 0.74 12.59 -2.29
N ALA A 63 0.11 11.44 -2.54
CA ALA A 63 -0.66 11.19 -3.74
C ALA A 63 -1.88 12.13 -3.86
N ILE A 64 -2.63 12.34 -2.77
CA ILE A 64 -3.75 13.30 -2.75
C ILE A 64 -3.29 14.71 -3.08
N ARG A 65 -2.20 15.16 -2.46
CA ARG A 65 -1.65 16.51 -2.71
C ARG A 65 -1.28 16.67 -4.19
N SER A 66 -0.55 15.70 -4.75
CA SER A 66 -0.17 15.71 -6.16
C SER A 66 -1.39 15.69 -7.10
N ALA A 67 -2.40 14.87 -6.81
CA ALA A 67 -3.63 14.81 -7.60
C ALA A 67 -4.44 16.11 -7.52
N PHE A 68 -4.48 16.74 -6.35
CA PHE A 68 -5.16 18.01 -6.16
C PHE A 68 -4.44 19.17 -6.88
N GLU A 69 -3.12 19.18 -6.86
CA GLU A 69 -2.33 20.14 -7.64
C GLU A 69 -2.58 20.00 -9.14
N GLU A 70 -2.66 18.75 -9.64
CA GLU A 70 -3.00 18.48 -11.04
C GLU A 70 -4.42 18.96 -11.37
N LEU A 71 -5.39 18.67 -10.50
CA LEU A 71 -6.76 19.15 -10.67
C LEU A 71 -6.82 20.68 -10.73
N ARG A 72 -6.04 21.38 -9.90
CA ARG A 72 -5.95 22.85 -9.92
C ARG A 72 -5.35 23.36 -11.23
N ARG A 73 -4.30 22.71 -11.74
CA ARG A 73 -3.72 23.04 -13.06
C ARG A 73 -4.74 22.89 -14.18
N LEU A 74 -5.50 21.80 -14.19
CA LEU A 74 -6.54 21.54 -15.21
C LEU A 74 -7.74 22.48 -15.11
N LYS A 75 -8.06 22.98 -13.91
CA LYS A 75 -9.12 23.98 -13.72
C LYS A 75 -8.69 25.40 -14.05
N SER A 76 -7.40 25.72 -13.97
CA SER A 76 -6.88 27.06 -14.30
C SER A 76 -7.23 27.54 -15.72
N PRO A 77 -7.18 26.73 -16.79
CA PRO A 77 -7.57 27.17 -18.13
C PRO A 77 -9.09 27.27 -18.35
N LEU A 78 -9.94 26.87 -17.39
CA LEU A 78 -11.40 27.01 -17.50
C LEU A 78 -11.94 28.36 -16.99
N PHE A 79 -11.10 29.21 -16.41
CA PHE A 79 -11.49 30.50 -15.81
C PHE A 79 -10.67 31.71 -16.31
N ASN A 80 -10.07 31.61 -17.50
CA ASN A 80 -9.42 32.73 -18.19
C ASN A 80 -10.17 33.09 -19.47
#